data_AF-A0A821RPV9-F1
#
_entry.id   AF-A0A821RPV9-F1
#
_cell.length_a   1.000
_cell.length_b   1.000
_cell.length_c   1.000
_cell.angle_alpha   90.00
_cell.angle_beta   90.00
_cell.angle_gamma   90.00
#
_symmetry.space_group_name_H-M   'P 1'
#
loop_
_entity.id
_entity.type
_entity.pdbx_description
1 polymer ?
#
loop_
_entity_poly.entity_id
_entity_poly.type
_entity_poly.pdbx_seq_one_letter_code
_entity_poly.pdbx_strand_id
1 'polypeptide(L)' 'WEFSFGFVIPGSTNTWQSLIEAAPENQMIPANLLTGNIVIETKFFDGDLEVSTSRVRLLYI' A
#
# COMPACT_ATOMS: atom_id res chain seq x y z
N TRP A 1 2.68 5.86 2.46
CA TRP A 1 1.31 6.09 2.92
C TRP A 1 1.11 5.40 4.26
N GLU A 2 0.25 5.93 5.13
CA GLU A 2 -0.13 5.31 6.39
C GLU A 2 -1.65 5.18 6.44
N PHE A 3 -2.13 4.01 6.85
CA PHE A 3 -3.56 3.71 6.96
C PHE A 3 -3.83 2.96 8.27
N SER A 4 -4.93 3.28 8.94
CA SER A 4 -5.36 2.59 10.16
C SER A 4 -6.77 2.06 10.02
N PHE A 5 -6.92 0.75 10.20
CA PHE A 5 -8.24 0.09 10.22
C PHE A 5 -8.86 0.10 11.63
N GLY A 6 -8.04 0.08 12.67
CA GLY A 6 -8.48 -0.06 14.05
C GLY A 6 -8.80 -1.51 14.44
N PHE A 7 -9.79 -1.70 15.30
CA PHE A 7 -10.14 -3.00 15.87
C PHE A 7 -10.72 -3.97 14.83
N VAL A 8 -10.28 -5.23 14.87
CA VAL A 8 -10.78 -6.33 14.02
C VAL A 8 -11.41 -7.40 14.91
N ILE A 9 -12.68 -7.74 14.63
CA ILE A 9 -13.39 -8.79 15.38
C ILE A 9 -12.80 -10.18 15.06
N PRO A 10 -12.48 -11.03 16.05
CA PRO A 10 -11.99 -12.38 15.80
C PRO A 10 -12.96 -13.20 14.94
N GLY A 11 -12.42 -13.86 13.91
CA GLY A 11 -13.21 -14.70 12.99
C GLY A 11 -14.09 -13.91 12.00
N SER A 12 -13.92 -12.59 11.90
CA SER A 12 -14.65 -11.79 10.92
C SER A 12 -13.93 -11.66 9.58
N THR A 13 -14.70 -11.31 8.55
CA THR A 13 -14.22 -10.84 7.26
C THR A 13 -14.66 -9.39 7.10
N ASN A 14 -13.72 -8.50 6.76
CA ASN A 14 -13.99 -7.05 6.71
C ASN A 14 -13.65 -6.49 5.32
N THR A 15 -14.39 -5.46 4.91
CA THR A 15 -14.05 -4.61 3.77
C THR A 15 -13.43 -3.33 4.28
N TRP A 16 -12.30 -2.92 3.70
CA TRP A 16 -11.61 -1.68 4.05
C TRP A 16 -11.41 -0.80 2.82
N GLN A 17 -11.80 0.47 2.93
CA GLN A 17 -11.57 1.48 1.90
C GLN A 17 -10.55 2.49 2.41
N SER A 18 -9.60 2.84 1.54
CA SER A 18 -8.57 3.85 1.80
C SER A 18 -8.43 4.77 0.58
N LEU A 19 -8.05 6.02 0.81
CA LEU A 19 -7.75 6.99 -0.24
C LEU A 19 -6.25 7.08 -0.43
N ILE A 20 -5.78 6.88 -1.67
CA ILE A 20 -4.38 7.07 -2.04
C ILE A 20 -4.29 8.37 -2.83
N GLU A 21 -3.64 9.38 -2.24
CA GLU A 21 -3.33 10.62 -2.93
C GLU A 21 -1.94 10.53 -3.55
N ALA A 22 -1.86 10.94 -4.82
CA ALA A 22 -0.61 11.01 -5.54
C ALA A 22 0.18 12.26 -5.12
N ALA A 23 1.50 12.19 -5.23
CA ALA A 23 2.35 13.36 -5.10
C ALA A 23 2.04 14.37 -6.24
N PRO A 24 2.38 15.67 -6.07
CA PRO A 24 2.18 16.69 -7.09
C PRO A 24 2.77 16.31 -8.46
N GLU A 25 2.14 16.76 -9.55
CA GLU A 25 2.49 16.35 -10.93
C GLU A 25 3.97 16.59 -11.30
N ASN A 26 4.58 17.65 -10.76
CA ASN A 26 6.00 17.94 -11.00
C ASN A 26 6.97 16.94 -10.36
N GLN A 27 6.47 16.03 -9.52
CA GLN A 27 7.20 14.92 -8.91
C GLN A 27 6.80 13.56 -9.50
N MET A 28 5.82 13.53 -10.40
CA MET A 28 5.37 12.30 -11.04
C MET A 28 6.33 11.89 -12.16
N ILE A 29 6.88 10.69 -12.02
CA ILE A 29 7.78 10.10 -13.01
C ILE A 29 6.94 9.46 -14.13
N PRO A 30 7.32 9.61 -15.41
CA PRO A 30 6.63 8.97 -16.55
C PRO A 30 6.46 7.45 -16.41
N ALA A 31 5.30 6.93 -16.80
CA ALA A 31 4.92 5.51 -16.64
C ALA A 31 5.90 4.52 -17.31
N ASN A 32 6.50 4.89 -18.43
CA ASN A 32 7.51 4.07 -19.14
C ASN A 32 8.82 3.91 -18.35
N LEU A 33 9.14 4.85 -17.46
CA LEU A 33 10.29 4.75 -16.55
C LEU A 33 9.92 4.00 -15.27
N LEU A 34 8.65 4.05 -14.87
CA LEU A 34 8.17 3.41 -13.65
C LEU A 34 7.85 1.92 -13.82
N THR A 35 7.36 1.53 -14.99
CA THR A 35 6.94 0.15 -15.27
C THR A 35 8.08 -0.83 -15.03
N GLY A 36 7.84 -1.82 -14.17
CA GLY A 36 8.82 -2.86 -13.82
C GLY A 36 9.90 -2.39 -12.84
N ASN A 37 10.03 -1.10 -12.57
CA ASN A 37 11.07 -0.52 -11.70
C ASN A 37 10.54 -0.16 -10.31
N ILE A 38 9.22 0.02 -10.14
CA ILE A 38 8.60 0.26 -8.84
C ILE A 38 8.25 -1.05 -8.13
N VAL A 39 8.54 -1.10 -6.83
CA VAL A 39 8.01 -2.09 -5.89
C VAL A 39 7.31 -1.37 -4.74
N ILE A 40 6.04 -1.70 -4.48
CA ILE A 40 5.32 -1.29 -3.27
C ILE A 40 5.62 -2.32 -2.19
N GLU A 41 6.17 -1.86 -1.07
CA GLU A 41 6.28 -2.64 0.15
C GLU A 41 5.15 -2.23 1.11
N THR A 42 4.36 -3.20 1.55
CA THR A 42 3.27 -2.99 2.51
C THR A 42 3.54 -3.80 3.76
N LYS A 43 3.48 -3.12 4.91
CA LYS A 43 3.67 -3.74 6.23
C LYS A 43 2.36 -3.73 6.99
N PHE A 44 2.01 -4.86 7.60
CA PHE A 44 0.78 -5.02 8.38
C PHE A 44 1.12 -5.11 9.86
N PHE A 45 0.43 -4.31 10.68
CA PHE A 45 0.69 -4.19 12.10
C PHE A 45 -0.56 -4.47 12.95
N ASP A 46 -0.35 -5.04 14.13
CA ASP A 46 -1.29 -5.07 15.26
C ASP A 46 -0.64 -4.33 16.45
N GLY A 47 -1.03 -3.07 16.65
CA GLY A 47 -0.27 -2.15 17.51
C GLY A 47 1.16 -1.97 16.99
N ASP A 48 2.16 -2.31 17.81
CA ASP A 48 3.59 -2.26 17.44
C ASP A 48 4.13 -3.57 16.86
N LEU A 49 3.30 -4.62 16.76
CA LEU A 49 3.70 -5.93 16.24
C LEU A 49 3.58 -5.98 14.72
N GLU A 50 4.71 -6.15 14.01
CA GLU A 50 4.70 -6.42 12.57
C GLU A 50 4.23 -7.86 12.32
N VAL A 51 3.08 -8.03 11.67
CA VAL A 51 2.49 -9.33 11.35
C VAL A 51 3.06 -9.89 10.06
N SER A 52 3.25 -9.04 9.05
CA SER A 52 3.85 -9.43 7.78
C SER A 52 4.32 -8.24 6.96
N THR A 53 5.26 -8.51 6.06
CA THR A 53 5.69 -7.60 5.00
C THR A 53 5.40 -8.24 3.64
N SER A 54 4.72 -7.51 2.76
CA SER A 54 4.48 -7.91 1.37
C SER A 54 5.16 -6.95 0.40
N ARG A 55 5.57 -7.46 -0.77
CA ARG A 55 6.19 -6.68 -1.84
C ARG A 55 5.51 -6.97 -3.16
N VAL A 56 5.06 -5.93 -3.84
CA VAL A 56 4.38 -6.03 -5.13
C VAL A 56 5.09 -5.16 -6.15
N ARG A 57 5.57 -5.76 -7.24
CA ARG A 57 6.15 -5.03 -8.36
C ARG A 57 5.04 -4.53 -9.28
N LEU A 58 5.08 -3.26 -9.65
CA LEU A 58 4.09 -2.65 -10.54
C LEU A 58 4.56 -2.66 -12.00
N LEU A 59 3.63 -2.99 -12.89
CA LEU A 59 3.77 -2.86 -14.33
C LEU A 59 2.65 -1.92 -14.81
N TYR A 60 3.03 -0.86 -15.51
CA TYR A 60 2.11 -0.01 -16.27
C TYR A 60 2.11 -0.54 -17.70
N ILE A 61 0.97 -1.03 -18.17
CA ILE A 61 0.76 -1.68 -19.48
C ILE A 61 -0.33 -0.91 -20.22
#